data_AF-A0AAW5HK55-F1
#
_entry.id   AF-A0AAW5HK55-F1
#
_cell.length_a   1.000
_cell.length_b   1.000
_cell.length_c   1.000
_cell.angle_alpha   90.00
_cell.angle_beta   90.00
_cell.angle_gamma   90.00
#
_symmetry.space_group_name_H-M   'P 1'
#
loop_
_entity.id
_entity.type
_entity.pdbx_description
1 polymer ?
#
loop_
_entity_poly.entity_id
_entity_poly.type
_entity_poly.pdbx_seq_one_letter_code
_entity_poly.pdbx_strand_id
1 'polypeptide(L)'
;MKKDWIIWAACGCLFGAGAVWGQVVPDSKFFHIENIHDFAEIIAAFATTIAVGLAIAGLNSWRYQAVATSNHELARRVAIALQKYRLVMPSNLHLAGYVAALIRHNIEPAPGPIDEVKSQLRTTQDSISEVRALAMECGAVWGKEVAKLFEPLFELDDKCQACLRLYLNWARPDQSDRERGVYASVSSQMDREFRYFPGLDDRAEKNERMEKLLSPLDDMLAFKLLR
;
A
#
# COMPACT_ATOMS: atom_id res chain seq x y z
N MET A 1 -22.42 2.17 21.31
CA MET A 1 -22.92 1.41 22.48
C MET A 1 -21.81 0.84 23.37
N LYS A 2 -20.77 0.15 22.87
CA LYS A 2 -19.69 -0.38 23.75
C LYS A 2 -18.83 0.68 24.45
N LYS A 3 -18.71 1.89 23.87
CA LYS A 3 -17.85 2.96 24.39
C LYS A 3 -18.41 3.61 25.67
N ASP A 4 -19.73 3.57 25.85
CA ASP A 4 -20.42 4.25 26.95
C ASP A 4 -20.49 3.38 28.22
N TRP A 5 -20.35 2.06 28.08
CA TRP A 5 -20.40 1.11 29.20
C TRP A 5 -19.31 1.36 30.25
N ILE A 6 -18.11 1.76 29.82
CA ILE A 6 -17.00 2.09 30.73
C ILE A 6 -17.34 3.33 31.56
N ILE A 7 -18.00 4.33 30.98
CA ILE A 7 -18.41 5.55 31.66
C ILE A 7 -19.49 5.24 32.70
N TRP A 8 -20.50 4.45 32.33
CA TRP A 8 -21.55 4.00 33.24
C TRP A 8 -21.01 3.15 34.40
N ALA A 9 -20.08 2.22 34.12
CA ALA A 9 -19.42 1.43 35.15
C ALA A 9 -18.60 2.32 36.10
N ALA A 10 -17.85 3.29 35.57
CA ALA A 10 -17.07 4.23 36.37
C ALA A 10 -17.97 5.10 37.27
N CYS A 11 -19.06 5.65 36.73
CA CYS A 11 -20.05 6.40 37.51
C CYS A 11 -20.71 5.54 38.59
N GLY A 12 -21.07 4.29 38.28
CA GLY A 12 -21.63 3.34 39.24
C GLY A 12 -20.67 3.00 40.38
N CYS A 13 -19.39 2.77 40.06
CA CYS A 13 -18.35 2.54 41.07
C CYS A 13 -18.11 3.79 41.94
N LEU A 14 -18.09 4.99 41.34
CA LEU A 14 -17.89 6.24 42.06
C LEU A 14 -19.06 6.55 43.01
N PHE A 15 -20.29 6.28 42.55
CA PHE A 15 -21.49 6.41 43.37
C PHE A 15 -21.53 5.37 44.49
N GLY A 16 -21.17 4.11 44.19
CA GLY A 16 -21.05 3.06 45.20
C GLY A 16 -20.00 3.37 46.26
N ALA A 17 -18.83 3.87 45.84
CA ALA A 17 -17.80 4.34 46.77
C ALA A 17 -18.32 5.48 47.66
N GLY A 18 -19.00 6.47 47.07
CA GLY A 18 -19.63 7.57 47.82
C GLY A 18 -20.71 7.10 48.79
N ALA A 19 -21.52 6.11 48.42
CA ALA A 19 -22.57 5.55 49.25
C ALA A 19 -22.00 4.74 50.44
N VAL A 20 -20.97 3.92 50.19
CA VAL A 20 -20.24 3.21 51.26
C VAL A 20 -19.59 4.21 52.20
N TRP A 21 -18.96 5.27 51.67
CA TRP A 21 -18.34 6.31 52.48
C TRP A 21 -19.36 7.10 53.31
N GLY A 22 -20.54 7.41 52.73
CA GLY A 22 -21.61 8.13 53.39
C GLY A 22 -22.30 7.35 54.52
N GLN A 23 -22.20 6.01 54.53
CA GLN A 23 -22.66 5.18 55.64
C GLN A 23 -21.67 5.12 56.81
N VAL A 24 -20.42 5.55 56.61
CA VAL A 24 -19.45 5.72 57.70
C VAL A 24 -19.76 7.03 58.42
N VAL A 25 -20.63 6.98 59.42
CA VAL A 25 -20.93 8.12 60.31
C VAL A 25 -19.63 8.52 61.02
N PRO A 26 -19.18 9.79 60.92
CA PRO A 26 -17.89 10.20 61.47
C PRO A 26 -18.01 10.44 62.98
N ASP A 27 -17.86 9.38 63.77
CA ASP A 27 -17.18 9.56 65.06
C ASP A 27 -15.73 9.93 64.73
N SER A 28 -15.24 11.02 65.31
CA SER A 28 -14.10 11.85 64.91
C SER A 28 -12.70 11.20 64.90
N LYS A 29 -12.61 9.87 64.73
CA LYS A 29 -11.37 9.07 64.73
C LYS A 29 -10.98 8.50 63.37
N PHE A 30 -11.76 8.71 62.30
CA PHE A 30 -11.47 8.12 60.99
C PHE A 30 -10.12 8.56 60.38
N PHE A 31 -9.63 9.76 60.72
CA PHE A 31 -8.28 10.22 60.37
C PHE A 31 -7.25 10.03 61.49
N HIS A 32 -7.63 9.38 62.59
CA HIS A 32 -6.69 9.03 63.65
C HIS A 32 -5.99 7.73 63.26
N ILE A 33 -4.86 7.89 62.60
CA ILE A 33 -3.99 6.78 62.20
C ILE A 33 -3.27 6.31 63.46
N GLU A 34 -3.75 5.23 64.08
CA GLU A 34 -3.12 4.66 65.28
C GLU A 34 -1.78 3.97 64.95
N ASN A 35 -1.60 3.53 63.69
CA ASN A 35 -0.40 2.85 63.22
C ASN A 35 0.09 3.36 61.85
N ILE A 36 1.39 3.61 61.72
CA ILE A 36 2.05 4.00 60.46
C ILE A 36 1.80 2.97 59.33
N HIS A 37 1.54 1.71 59.71
CA HIS A 37 1.26 0.63 58.78
C HIS A 37 -0.01 0.85 57.95
N ASP A 38 -1.13 1.24 58.58
CA ASP A 38 -2.41 1.46 57.88
C ASP A 38 -2.33 2.65 56.91
N PHE A 39 -1.57 3.68 57.26
CA PHE A 39 -1.28 4.79 56.36
C PHE A 39 -0.48 4.35 55.13
N ALA A 40 0.51 3.46 55.34
CA ALA A 40 1.30 2.91 54.24
C ALA A 40 0.45 2.04 53.30
N GLU A 41 -0.51 1.28 53.82
CA GLU A 41 -1.44 0.47 53.01
C GLU A 41 -2.35 1.35 52.14
N ILE A 42 -2.90 2.45 52.69
CA ILE A 42 -3.72 3.41 51.92
C ILE A 42 -2.91 4.04 50.79
N ILE A 43 -1.68 4.47 51.07
CA ILE A 43 -0.76 5.02 50.05
C ILE A 43 -0.45 3.96 48.99
N ALA A 44 -0.17 2.71 49.41
CA ALA A 44 0.14 1.61 48.50
C ALA A 44 -1.05 1.30 47.56
N ALA A 45 -2.28 1.30 48.08
CA ALA A 45 -3.49 1.12 47.27
C ALA A 45 -3.68 2.25 46.24
N PHE A 46 -3.43 3.50 46.64
CA PHE A 46 -3.48 4.65 45.75
C PHE A 46 -2.40 4.59 44.66
N ALA A 47 -1.17 4.27 45.04
CA ALA A 47 -0.05 4.07 44.12
C ALA A 47 -0.32 2.94 43.11
N THR A 48 -0.89 1.82 43.55
CA THR A 48 -1.26 0.70 42.68
C THR A 48 -2.32 1.11 41.66
N THR A 49 -3.32 1.90 42.08
CA THR A 49 -4.37 2.40 41.18
C THR A 49 -3.79 3.34 40.11
N ILE A 50 -2.89 4.25 40.50
CA ILE A 50 -2.17 5.12 39.55
C ILE A 50 -1.33 4.28 38.59
N ALA A 51 -0.58 3.29 39.10
CA ALA A 51 0.25 2.41 38.29
C ALA A 51 -0.56 1.66 37.22
N VAL A 52 -1.74 1.14 37.59
CA VAL A 52 -2.66 0.50 36.62
C VAL A 52 -3.17 1.50 35.58
N GLY A 53 -3.53 2.72 35.99
CA GLY A 53 -3.95 3.78 35.07
C GLY A 53 -2.86 4.15 34.05
N LEU A 54 -1.62 4.32 34.52
CA LEU A 54 -0.45 4.57 33.67
C LEU A 54 -0.15 3.38 32.75
N ALA A 55 -0.30 2.15 33.24
CA ALA A 55 -0.11 0.95 32.43
C ALA A 55 -1.13 0.86 31.27
N ILE A 56 -2.41 1.15 31.52
CA ILE A 56 -3.45 1.18 30.49
C ILE A 56 -3.17 2.29 29.45
N ALA A 57 -2.82 3.49 29.92
CA ALA A 57 -2.46 4.61 29.04
C ALA A 57 -1.22 4.28 28.18
N GLY A 58 -0.21 3.65 28.80
CA GLY A 58 1.01 3.19 28.14
C GLY A 58 0.72 2.14 27.06
N LEU A 59 -0.12 1.14 27.35
CA LEU A 59 -0.52 0.11 26.38
C LEU A 59 -1.28 0.69 25.19
N ASN A 60 -2.18 1.65 25.42
CA ASN A 60 -2.90 2.31 24.34
C ASN A 60 -1.98 3.15 23.46
N SER A 61 -1.06 3.90 24.07
CA SER A 61 -0.02 4.66 23.35
C SER A 61 0.86 3.73 22.52
N TRP A 62 1.31 2.63 23.11
CA TRP A 62 2.16 1.65 22.43
C TRP A 62 1.46 1.00 21.24
N ARG A 63 0.19 0.63 21.37
CA ARG A 63 -0.61 0.11 20.25
C ARG A 63 -0.73 1.11 19.11
N TYR A 64 -0.98 2.38 19.43
CA TYR A 64 -1.06 3.43 18.44
C TYR A 64 0.28 3.62 17.72
N GLN A 65 1.38 3.68 18.47
CA GLN A 65 2.74 3.77 17.92
C GLN A 65 3.09 2.57 17.05
N ALA A 66 2.74 1.35 17.46
CA ALA A 66 3.00 0.15 16.68
C ALA A 66 2.28 0.17 15.31
N VAL A 67 1.02 0.62 15.29
CA VAL A 67 0.25 0.77 14.05
C VAL A 67 0.84 1.89 13.18
N ALA A 68 1.21 3.02 13.76
CA ALA A 68 1.83 4.13 13.03
C ALA A 68 3.15 3.70 12.36
N THR A 69 4.03 3.02 13.11
CA THR A 69 5.30 2.50 12.60
C THR A 69 5.08 1.50 11.46
N SER A 70 4.14 0.57 11.61
CA SER A 70 3.83 -0.42 10.56
C SER A 70 3.29 0.25 9.30
N ASN A 71 2.41 1.25 9.43
CA ASN A 71 1.90 2.01 8.29
C ASN A 71 3.00 2.79 7.58
N HIS A 72 3.86 3.47 8.34
CA HIS A 72 4.97 4.23 7.77
C HIS A 72 5.96 3.32 7.03
N GLU A 73 6.27 2.14 7.58
CA GLU A 73 7.14 1.15 6.93
C GLU A 73 6.52 0.61 5.62
N LEU A 74 5.23 0.28 5.62
CA LEU A 74 4.53 -0.15 4.41
C LEU A 74 4.51 0.97 3.36
N ALA A 75 4.19 2.21 3.75
CA ALA A 75 4.19 3.36 2.84
C ALA A 75 5.59 3.59 2.23
N ARG A 76 6.65 3.48 3.03
CA ARG A 76 8.02 3.58 2.54
C ARG A 76 8.36 2.48 1.53
N ARG A 77 7.98 1.22 1.79
CA ARG A 77 8.20 0.11 0.85
C ARG A 77 7.47 0.33 -0.47
N VAL A 78 6.21 0.76 -0.42
CA VAL A 78 5.41 1.09 -1.61
C VAL A 78 6.06 2.23 -2.40
N ALA A 79 6.47 3.31 -1.74
CA ALA A 79 7.12 4.46 -2.39
C ALA A 79 8.40 4.03 -3.14
N ILE A 80 9.24 3.19 -2.52
CA ILE A 80 10.46 2.67 -3.15
C ILE A 80 10.12 1.79 -4.36
N ALA A 81 9.17 0.87 -4.22
CA ALA A 81 8.77 -0.02 -5.31
C ALA A 81 8.17 0.74 -6.50
N LEU A 82 7.30 1.73 -6.24
CA LEU A 82 6.76 2.61 -7.27
C LEU A 82 7.87 3.42 -7.95
N GLN A 83 8.86 3.91 -7.21
CA GLN A 83 9.99 4.62 -7.79
C GLN A 83 10.84 3.73 -8.70
N LYS A 84 11.09 2.48 -8.32
CA LYS A 84 11.76 1.51 -9.21
C LYS A 84 10.94 1.28 -10.48
N TYR A 85 9.63 1.08 -10.34
CA TYR A 85 8.73 0.87 -11.47
C TYR A 85 8.69 2.10 -12.41
N ARG A 86 8.66 3.32 -11.86
CA ARG A 86 8.76 4.59 -12.61
C ARG A 86 9.99 4.66 -13.51
N LEU A 87 11.11 4.09 -13.08
CA LEU A 87 12.35 4.10 -13.87
C LEU A 87 12.32 3.10 -15.04
N VAL A 88 11.66 1.96 -14.87
CA VAL A 88 11.64 0.86 -15.86
C VAL A 88 10.53 1.07 -16.90
N MET A 89 9.37 1.56 -16.48
CA MET A 89 8.17 1.58 -17.30
C MET A 89 8.25 2.43 -18.57
N PRO A 90 8.88 3.63 -18.60
CA PRO A 90 9.03 4.40 -19.84
C PRO A 90 9.82 3.66 -20.93
N SER A 91 10.85 2.91 -20.54
CA SER A 91 11.61 2.06 -21.45
C SER A 91 10.73 0.92 -22.00
N ASN A 92 9.97 0.28 -21.11
CA ASN A 92 9.03 -0.78 -21.49
C ASN A 92 7.95 -0.30 -22.47
N LEU A 93 7.38 0.89 -22.23
CA LEU A 93 6.41 1.54 -23.13
C LEU A 93 7.02 1.85 -24.50
N HIS A 94 8.25 2.38 -24.53
CA HIS A 94 8.94 2.65 -25.77
C HIS A 94 9.19 1.37 -26.57
N LEU A 95 9.68 0.32 -25.91
CA LEU A 95 9.94 -0.96 -26.53
C LEU A 95 8.64 -1.61 -27.04
N ALA A 96 7.55 -1.56 -26.26
CA ALA A 96 6.23 -2.04 -26.67
C ALA A 96 5.74 -1.33 -27.96
N GLY A 97 5.88 0.00 -28.03
CA GLY A 97 5.54 0.76 -29.23
C GLY A 97 6.43 0.40 -30.43
N TYR A 98 7.73 0.24 -30.21
CA TYR A 98 8.68 -0.17 -31.25
C TYR A 98 8.33 -1.54 -31.82
N VAL A 99 8.12 -2.56 -30.98
CA VAL A 99 7.81 -3.91 -31.47
C VAL A 99 6.42 -3.98 -32.12
N ALA A 100 5.45 -3.20 -31.64
CA ALA A 100 4.14 -3.09 -32.30
C ALA A 100 4.29 -2.55 -33.73
N ALA A 101 5.17 -1.56 -33.93
CA ALA A 101 5.47 -1.04 -35.27
C ALA A 101 6.18 -2.07 -36.16
N LEU A 102 7.10 -2.87 -35.62
CA LEU A 102 7.76 -3.96 -36.37
C LEU A 102 6.77 -5.01 -36.85
N ILE A 103 5.90 -5.49 -35.96
CA ILE A 103 4.87 -6.49 -36.30
C ILE A 103 3.94 -5.94 -37.37
N ARG A 104 3.47 -4.68 -37.22
CA ARG A 104 2.55 -4.03 -38.17
C ARG A 104 3.14 -3.95 -39.58
N HIS A 105 4.42 -3.59 -39.67
CA HIS A 105 5.11 -3.46 -40.95
C HIS A 105 5.72 -4.78 -41.44
N ASN A 106 5.47 -5.88 -40.73
CA ASN A 106 5.98 -7.21 -41.02
C ASN A 106 7.51 -7.21 -41.22
N ILE A 107 8.23 -6.43 -40.41
CA ILE A 107 9.69 -6.26 -40.51
C ILE A 107 10.37 -7.42 -39.81
N GLU A 108 11.08 -8.25 -40.57
CA GLU A 108 11.72 -9.48 -40.08
C GLU A 108 12.52 -9.26 -38.79
N PRO A 109 12.31 -10.11 -37.76
CA PRO A 109 12.94 -9.91 -36.46
C PRO A 109 14.44 -10.19 -36.54
N ALA A 110 15.25 -9.22 -36.12
CA ALA A 110 16.67 -9.45 -35.87
C ALA A 110 16.88 -10.13 -34.49
N PRO A 111 17.94 -10.94 -34.31
CA PRO A 111 18.20 -11.62 -33.04
C PRO A 111 18.47 -10.67 -31.86
N GLY A 112 19.12 -9.52 -32.08
CA GLY A 112 19.41 -8.53 -31.02
C GLY A 112 18.16 -8.03 -30.28
N PRO A 113 17.16 -7.48 -31.00
CA PRO A 113 15.88 -7.06 -30.42
C PRO A 113 15.13 -8.13 -29.62
N ILE A 114 15.26 -9.42 -29.98
CA ILE A 114 14.59 -10.52 -29.27
C ILE A 114 15.14 -10.67 -27.84
N ASP A 115 16.46 -10.68 -27.69
CA ASP A 115 17.10 -10.87 -26.38
C ASP A 115 16.93 -9.63 -25.49
N GLU A 116 16.96 -8.43 -26.09
CA GLU A 116 16.61 -7.19 -25.40
C GLU A 116 15.17 -7.22 -24.86
N VAL A 117 14.19 -7.61 -25.70
CA VAL A 117 12.79 -7.74 -25.28
C VAL A 117 12.62 -8.76 -24.16
N LYS A 118 13.30 -9.91 -24.22
CA LYS A 118 13.26 -10.90 -23.13
C LYS A 118 13.83 -10.35 -21.82
N SER A 119 14.96 -9.65 -21.89
CA SER A 119 15.62 -9.04 -20.72
C SER A 119 14.73 -7.96 -20.09
N GLN A 120 14.16 -7.08 -20.92
CA GLN A 120 13.28 -6.01 -20.47
C GLN A 120 11.97 -6.53 -19.89
N LEU A 121 11.40 -7.58 -20.49
CA LEU A 121 10.19 -8.25 -19.98
C LEU A 121 10.42 -8.83 -18.58
N ARG A 122 11.56 -9.50 -18.35
CA ARG A 122 11.92 -10.03 -17.02
C ARG A 122 12.09 -8.91 -16.00
N THR A 123 12.86 -7.89 -16.33
CA THR A 123 13.10 -6.74 -15.45
C THR A 123 11.79 -6.04 -15.07
N THR A 124 10.89 -5.86 -16.03
CA THR A 124 9.58 -5.25 -15.77
C THR A 124 8.72 -6.17 -14.91
N GLN A 125 8.68 -7.47 -15.22
CA GLN A 125 7.91 -8.47 -14.47
C GLN A 125 8.34 -8.54 -12.99
N ASP A 126 9.64 -8.49 -12.72
CA ASP A 126 10.17 -8.45 -11.36
C ASP A 126 9.70 -7.18 -10.64
N SER A 127 9.84 -6.01 -11.30
CA SER A 127 9.45 -4.73 -10.71
C SER A 127 7.94 -4.62 -10.42
N ILE A 128 7.08 -5.07 -11.33
CA ILE A 128 5.62 -5.00 -11.14
C ILE A 128 5.13 -6.06 -10.14
N SER A 129 5.81 -7.20 -10.02
CA SER A 129 5.46 -8.22 -9.04
C SER A 129 5.64 -7.71 -7.61
N GLU A 130 6.72 -6.95 -7.36
CA GLU A 130 6.97 -6.26 -6.08
C GLU A 130 5.83 -5.28 -5.77
N VAL A 131 5.41 -4.47 -6.76
CA VAL A 131 4.30 -3.52 -6.61
C VAL A 131 2.96 -4.24 -6.37
N ARG A 132 2.66 -5.34 -7.07
CA ARG A 132 1.44 -6.13 -6.88
C ARG A 132 1.36 -6.74 -5.49
N ALA A 133 2.47 -7.29 -4.99
CA ALA A 133 2.54 -7.83 -3.64
C ALA A 133 2.24 -6.75 -2.60
N LEU A 134 2.84 -5.58 -2.75
CA LEU A 134 2.62 -4.43 -1.86
C LEU A 134 1.19 -3.87 -1.98
N ALA A 135 0.60 -3.86 -3.16
CA ALA A 135 -0.78 -3.43 -3.35
C ALA A 135 -1.78 -4.35 -2.63
N MET A 136 -1.55 -5.66 -2.62
CA MET A 136 -2.34 -6.61 -1.83
C MET A 136 -2.19 -6.35 -0.33
N GLU A 137 -0.97 -6.10 0.14
CA GLU A 137 -0.69 -5.73 1.54
C GLU A 137 -1.40 -4.43 1.92
N CYS A 138 -1.34 -3.40 1.06
CA CYS A 138 -2.08 -2.14 1.23
C CYS A 138 -3.58 -2.37 1.28
N GLY A 139 -4.12 -3.24 0.41
CA GLY A 139 -5.54 -3.61 0.42
C GLY A 139 -5.98 -4.27 1.73
N ALA A 140 -5.10 -5.08 2.33
CA ALA A 140 -5.36 -5.74 3.61
C ALA A 140 -5.25 -4.79 4.81
N VAL A 141 -4.27 -3.88 4.81
CA VAL A 141 -3.98 -3.00 5.96
C VAL A 141 -4.80 -1.69 5.89
N TRP A 142 -4.94 -1.09 4.71
CA TRP A 142 -5.58 0.21 4.52
C TRP A 142 -6.95 0.14 3.84
N GLY A 143 -7.34 -1.04 3.36
CA GLY A 143 -8.66 -1.30 2.78
C GLY A 143 -8.66 -1.40 1.25
N LYS A 144 -9.72 -2.02 0.72
CA LYS A 144 -9.85 -2.36 -0.71
C LYS A 144 -9.82 -1.14 -1.64
N GLU A 145 -10.30 0.01 -1.19
CA GLU A 145 -10.29 1.24 -2.00
C GLU A 145 -8.86 1.69 -2.33
N VAL A 146 -7.88 1.42 -1.46
CA VAL A 146 -6.48 1.71 -1.76
C VAL A 146 -5.94 0.76 -2.83
N ALA A 147 -6.29 -0.52 -2.78
CA ALA A 147 -5.87 -1.48 -3.79
C ALA A 147 -6.35 -1.09 -5.20
N LYS A 148 -7.56 -0.51 -5.30
CA LYS A 148 -8.11 -0.02 -6.58
C LYS A 148 -7.28 1.10 -7.20
N LEU A 149 -6.57 1.90 -6.40
CA LEU A 149 -5.68 2.96 -6.92
C LEU A 149 -4.54 2.40 -7.78
N PHE A 150 -4.19 1.12 -7.61
CA PHE A 150 -3.16 0.45 -8.41
C PHE A 150 -3.70 -0.17 -9.72
N GLU A 151 -5.01 -0.31 -9.88
CA GLU A 151 -5.60 -0.97 -11.06
C GLU A 151 -5.19 -0.32 -12.38
N PRO A 152 -5.22 1.03 -12.54
CA PRO A 152 -4.78 1.67 -13.80
C PRO A 152 -3.31 1.40 -14.13
N LEU A 153 -2.48 1.26 -13.09
CA LEU A 153 -1.06 0.93 -13.24
C LEU A 153 -0.89 -0.50 -13.78
N PHE A 154 -1.64 -1.45 -13.22
CA PHE A 154 -1.61 -2.85 -13.62
C PHE A 154 -2.19 -3.08 -15.01
N GLU A 155 -3.28 -2.40 -15.35
CA GLU A 155 -3.84 -2.45 -16.71
C GLU A 155 -2.84 -1.94 -17.75
N LEU A 156 -2.13 -0.87 -17.45
CA LEU A 156 -1.10 -0.35 -18.35
C LEU A 156 0.06 -1.33 -18.52
N ASP A 157 0.56 -1.90 -17.41
CA ASP A 157 1.62 -2.91 -17.46
C ASP A 157 1.20 -4.16 -18.24
N ASP A 158 0.00 -4.69 -17.98
CA ASP A 158 -0.51 -5.90 -18.64
C ASP A 158 -0.60 -5.71 -20.15
N LYS A 159 -1.02 -4.52 -20.61
CA LYS A 159 -1.03 -4.17 -22.05
C LYS A 159 0.37 -4.16 -22.65
N CYS A 160 1.34 -3.54 -21.96
CA CYS A 160 2.73 -3.52 -22.41
C CYS A 160 3.31 -4.94 -22.49
N GLN A 161 3.17 -5.74 -21.43
CA GLN A 161 3.67 -7.10 -21.40
C GLN A 161 3.01 -7.98 -22.46
N ALA A 162 1.69 -7.84 -22.68
CA ALA A 162 0.99 -8.56 -23.73
C ALA A 162 1.56 -8.22 -25.12
N CYS A 163 1.90 -6.96 -25.39
CA CYS A 163 2.50 -6.54 -26.65
C CYS A 163 3.90 -7.13 -26.84
N LEU A 164 4.75 -7.11 -25.81
CA LEU A 164 6.08 -7.70 -25.87
C LEU A 164 6.02 -9.23 -26.06
N ARG A 165 5.11 -9.91 -25.37
CA ARG A 165 4.91 -11.36 -25.53
C ARG A 165 4.38 -11.71 -26.93
N LEU A 166 3.48 -10.88 -27.47
CA LEU A 166 3.00 -11.01 -28.84
C LEU A 166 4.16 -10.93 -29.84
N TYR A 167 5.07 -9.97 -29.66
CA TYR A 167 6.28 -9.88 -30.47
C TYR A 167 7.16 -11.12 -30.35
N LEU A 168 7.44 -11.60 -29.13
CA LEU A 168 8.27 -12.80 -28.93
C LEU A 168 7.68 -14.06 -29.56
N ASN A 169 6.35 -14.15 -29.67
CA ASN A 169 5.67 -15.24 -30.37
C ASN A 169 5.67 -15.03 -31.88
N TRP A 170 5.43 -13.81 -32.35
CA TRP A 170 5.49 -13.48 -33.77
C TRP A 170 6.91 -13.69 -34.35
N ALA A 171 7.94 -13.39 -33.56
CA ALA A 171 9.34 -13.42 -33.97
C ALA A 171 9.97 -14.83 -33.99
N ARG A 172 9.22 -15.89 -33.69
CA ARG A 172 9.80 -17.24 -33.66
C ARG A 172 10.09 -17.76 -35.07
N PRO A 173 11.20 -18.50 -35.26
CA PRO A 173 11.59 -19.02 -36.57
C PRO A 173 10.70 -20.16 -37.07
N ASP A 174 10.01 -20.87 -36.17
CA ASP A 174 9.11 -21.99 -36.47
C ASP A 174 7.66 -21.56 -36.78
N GLN A 175 7.37 -20.26 -36.71
CA GLN A 175 6.03 -19.72 -36.91
C GLN A 175 5.64 -19.71 -38.40
N SER A 176 4.47 -20.23 -38.75
CA SER A 176 3.96 -20.17 -40.13
C SER A 176 3.51 -18.76 -40.53
N ASP A 177 3.55 -18.44 -41.83
CA ASP A 177 3.10 -17.14 -42.35
C ASP A 177 1.64 -16.83 -41.99
N ARG A 178 0.79 -17.86 -41.93
CA ARG A 178 -0.61 -17.74 -41.51
C ARG A 178 -0.72 -17.28 -40.06
N GLU A 179 0.09 -17.84 -39.16
CA GLU A 179 0.11 -17.46 -37.74
C GLU A 179 0.70 -16.06 -37.55
N ARG A 180 1.74 -15.71 -38.32
CA ARG A 180 2.29 -14.35 -38.34
C ARG A 180 1.23 -13.31 -38.73
N GLY A 181 0.37 -13.63 -39.70
CA GLY A 181 -0.76 -12.79 -40.10
C GLY A 181 -1.79 -12.58 -38.98
N VAL A 182 -2.06 -13.60 -38.17
CA VAL A 182 -2.95 -13.47 -36.99
C VAL A 182 -2.34 -12.50 -35.98
N TYR A 183 -1.06 -12.66 -35.65
CA TYR A 183 -0.38 -11.75 -34.71
C TYR A 183 -0.30 -10.31 -35.25
N ALA A 184 -0.13 -10.11 -36.56
CA ALA A 184 -0.17 -8.79 -37.17
C ALA A 184 -1.53 -8.09 -37.00
N SER A 185 -2.63 -8.84 -37.11
CA SER A 185 -3.98 -8.31 -36.89
C SER A 185 -4.23 -7.90 -35.44
N VAL A 186 -3.75 -8.71 -34.47
CA VAL A 186 -3.85 -8.42 -33.04
C VAL A 186 -2.96 -7.22 -32.67
N SER A 187 -1.74 -7.18 -33.18
CA SER A 187 -0.81 -6.08 -32.94
C SER A 187 -1.34 -4.76 -33.48
N SER A 188 -2.05 -4.77 -34.62
CA SER A 188 -2.68 -3.56 -35.18
C SER A 188 -3.78 -2.98 -34.28
N GLN A 189 -4.47 -3.82 -33.50
CA GLN A 189 -5.43 -3.36 -32.48
C GLN A 189 -4.70 -2.76 -31.27
N MET A 190 -3.65 -3.44 -30.79
CA MET A 190 -2.85 -2.95 -29.66
C MET A 190 -2.11 -1.64 -30.01
N ASP A 191 -1.58 -1.51 -31.23
CA ASP A 191 -0.93 -0.30 -31.73
C ASP A 191 -1.89 0.88 -31.82
N ARG A 192 -3.19 0.65 -32.09
CA ARG A 192 -4.19 1.72 -31.96
C ARG A 192 -4.32 2.15 -30.51
N GLU A 193 -4.43 1.20 -29.59
CA GLU A 193 -4.48 1.53 -28.17
C GLU A 193 -3.24 2.34 -27.76
N PHE A 194 -2.04 1.89 -28.12
CA PHE A 194 -0.80 2.64 -27.88
C PHE A 194 -0.77 3.98 -28.61
N ARG A 195 -1.21 4.12 -29.86
CA ARG A 195 -1.27 5.45 -30.52
C ARG A 195 -2.29 6.40 -29.89
N TYR A 196 -3.37 5.87 -29.32
CA TYR A 196 -4.30 6.64 -28.48
C TYR A 196 -3.79 6.82 -27.04
N PHE A 197 -2.61 6.30 -26.70
CA PHE A 197 -1.81 6.87 -25.62
C PHE A 197 -1.05 8.09 -26.17
N PRO A 198 -1.52 9.34 -25.93
CA PRO A 198 -0.78 10.52 -26.37
C PRO A 198 0.61 10.50 -25.72
N GLY A 199 1.63 10.87 -26.48
CA GLY A 199 3.00 11.02 -25.97
C GLY A 199 3.94 9.83 -26.07
N LEU A 200 3.67 8.85 -26.92
CA LEU A 200 4.64 7.76 -27.12
C LEU A 200 5.91 8.17 -27.90
N ASP A 201 5.89 9.30 -28.59
CA ASP A 201 7.05 9.81 -29.32
C ASP A 201 7.93 10.73 -28.47
N ASP A 202 7.36 11.44 -27.48
CA ASP A 202 8.11 12.30 -26.56
C ASP A 202 8.26 11.67 -25.18
N ARG A 203 9.51 11.55 -24.72
CA ARG A 203 9.85 11.06 -23.38
C ARG A 203 9.22 11.92 -22.27
N ALA A 204 9.08 13.23 -22.48
CA ALA A 204 8.49 14.13 -21.51
C ALA A 204 7.00 13.81 -21.27
N GLU A 205 6.23 13.62 -22.34
CA GLU A 205 4.80 13.29 -22.26
C GLU A 205 4.55 11.92 -21.60
N LYS A 206 5.43 10.91 -21.82
CA LYS A 206 5.38 9.62 -21.11
C LYS A 206 5.53 9.79 -19.61
N ASN A 207 6.50 10.60 -19.19
CA ASN A 207 6.78 10.84 -17.79
C ASN A 207 5.61 11.61 -17.13
N GLU A 208 5.07 12.62 -17.81
CA GLU A 208 3.91 13.37 -17.34
C GLU A 208 2.68 12.46 -17.14
N ARG A 209 2.42 11.57 -18.09
CA ARG A 209 1.31 10.62 -17.94
C ARG A 209 1.53 9.61 -16.83
N MET A 210 2.75 9.10 -16.69
CA MET A 210 3.11 8.21 -15.59
C MET A 210 2.89 8.92 -14.24
N GLU A 211 3.28 10.19 -14.17
CA GLU A 211 3.05 11.02 -12.99
C GLU A 211 1.57 11.20 -12.70
N LYS A 212 0.74 11.47 -13.73
CA LYS A 212 -0.72 11.58 -13.58
C LYS A 212 -1.38 10.27 -13.14
N LEU A 213 -0.87 9.12 -13.59
CA LEU A 213 -1.37 7.81 -13.18
C LEU A 213 -1.00 7.49 -11.73
N LEU A 214 0.19 7.93 -11.31
CA LEU A 214 0.72 7.68 -9.97
C LEU A 214 0.33 8.74 -8.94
N SER A 215 -0.12 9.93 -9.36
CA SER A 215 -0.46 11.01 -8.45
C SER A 215 -1.46 10.61 -7.36
N PRO A 216 -2.51 9.80 -7.60
CA PRO A 216 -3.42 9.36 -6.54
C PRO A 216 -2.73 8.46 -5.51
N LEU A 217 -1.72 7.68 -5.95
CA LEU A 217 -0.91 6.86 -5.07
C LEU A 217 0.09 7.72 -4.28
N ASP A 218 0.71 8.72 -4.91
CA ASP A 218 1.62 9.64 -4.21
C ASP A 218 0.90 10.47 -3.15
N ASP A 219 -0.30 10.98 -3.45
CA ASP A 219 -1.13 11.72 -2.49
C ASP A 219 -1.48 10.84 -1.28
N MET A 220 -1.84 9.58 -1.54
CA MET A 220 -2.12 8.60 -0.51
C MET A 220 -0.88 8.26 0.32
N LEU A 221 0.28 8.09 -0.31
CA LEU A 221 1.55 7.83 0.38
C LEU A 221 2.03 9.02 1.19
N ALA A 222 1.92 10.25 0.66
CA ALA A 222 2.25 11.47 1.38
C ALA A 222 1.41 11.59 2.66
N PHE A 223 0.11 11.31 2.58
CA PHE A 223 -0.76 11.28 3.75
C PHE A 223 -0.34 10.22 4.79
N LYS A 224 0.14 9.05 4.34
CA LYS A 224 0.56 7.94 5.21
C LYS A 224 1.99 8.07 5.76
N LEU A 225 2.84 8.87 5.12
CA LEU A 225 4.21 9.15 5.57
C LEU A 225 4.26 10.34 6.56
N LEU A 226 3.34 11.30 6.44
CA LEU A 226 3.29 12.48 7.31
C LEU A 226 2.52 12.25 8.64
N ARG A 227 1.84 11.12 8.82
CA ARG A 227 1.08 10.74 10.02
C ARG A 227 1.66 9.51 10.70
#